data_AF-A0A835XML7-F1
#
_entry.id   AF-A0A835XML7-F1
#
_cell.length_a   1.000
_cell.length_b   1.000
_cell.length_c   1.000
_cell.angle_alpha   90.00
_cell.angle_beta   90.00
_cell.angle_gamma   90.00
#
_symmetry.space_group_name_H-M   'P 1'
#
loop_
_entity.id
_entity.type
_entity.pdbx_description
1 polymer ?
#
loop_
_entity_poly.entity_id
_entity_poly.type
_entity_poly.pdbx_seq_one_letter_code
_entity_poly.pdbx_strand_id
1 'polypeptide(L)'
;MDSFKSLGFQGSVERNEQAAWMASVLTSFQRRHNVFGAVAEIGVHHGFYFLSIALTARVGEPLLALDLFADQHKNVDGSGNGDQGIFRSNLQLAGFPAEAIKTLQGASTDVSADTFCSALGPSMGIRFFSIDGGHTKEIVMNDLVFAEHALVEGGIVAADDYSNLYWPGVVDGVGAYFERNAATTRLAPFLLHNNKLYITTKSHHDLYLEAVHSMSFWNAACIHTDTETGEHRQSCYEGAGPGETGQANNRFRIGGAAVGIAEFRKFDVEKAKALWKEAWPQC
;
A
#
# COMPACT_ATOMS: atom_id res chain seq x y z
N MET A 1 -1.96 -13.79 -8.27
CA MET A 1 -2.72 -13.07 -7.23
C MET A 1 -4.09 -13.70 -7.00
N ASP A 2 -4.84 -14.02 -8.07
CA ASP A 2 -6.25 -14.43 -8.09
C ASP A 2 -6.69 -15.66 -7.28
N SER A 3 -5.75 -16.45 -6.74
CA SER A 3 -6.09 -17.64 -5.97
C SER A 3 -4.94 -18.12 -5.10
N PHE A 4 -4.41 -17.26 -4.23
CA PHE A 4 -3.27 -17.56 -3.35
C PHE A 4 -3.34 -18.97 -2.71
N LYS A 5 -4.48 -19.34 -2.11
CA LYS A 5 -4.66 -20.69 -1.56
C LYS A 5 -4.64 -21.79 -2.63
N SER A 6 -5.25 -21.57 -3.80
CA SER A 6 -5.26 -22.58 -4.86
C SER A 6 -3.89 -22.77 -5.53
N LEU A 7 -2.99 -21.79 -5.39
CA LEU A 7 -1.60 -21.88 -5.82
C LEU A 7 -0.71 -22.57 -4.77
N GLY A 8 -1.28 -23.00 -3.64
CA GLY A 8 -0.58 -23.73 -2.58
C GLY A 8 0.03 -22.85 -1.50
N PHE A 9 -0.15 -21.52 -1.56
CA PHE A 9 0.35 -20.64 -0.52
C PHE A 9 -0.44 -20.82 0.79
N GLN A 10 0.29 -20.73 1.90
CA GLN A 10 -0.21 -20.97 3.25
C GLN A 10 -0.52 -19.65 3.99
N GLY A 11 -1.34 -19.73 5.05
CA GLY A 11 -1.65 -18.60 5.92
C GLY A 11 -3.01 -17.93 5.67
N SER A 12 -3.29 -16.88 6.44
CA SER A 12 -4.46 -16.01 6.24
C SER A 12 -4.34 -15.27 4.90
N VAL A 13 -5.44 -15.25 4.17
CA VAL A 13 -5.59 -14.55 2.89
C VAL A 13 -6.77 -13.60 3.06
N GLU A 14 -6.62 -12.65 3.98
CA GLU A 14 -7.61 -11.59 4.08
C GLU A 14 -7.60 -10.79 2.76
N ARG A 15 -8.77 -10.23 2.42
CA ARG A 15 -9.18 -9.79 1.07
C ARG A 15 -8.33 -8.64 0.50
N ASN A 16 -7.09 -8.95 0.13
CA ASN A 16 -6.11 -7.99 -0.39
C ASN A 16 -5.84 -8.16 -1.90
N GLU A 17 -6.66 -8.93 -2.62
CA GLU A 17 -6.49 -9.14 -4.07
C GLU A 17 -6.58 -7.83 -4.86
N GLN A 18 -7.57 -6.98 -4.55
CA GLN A 18 -7.72 -5.68 -5.23
C GLN A 18 -6.55 -4.74 -4.90
N ALA A 19 -6.09 -4.74 -3.65
CA ALA A 19 -4.91 -3.99 -3.24
C ALA A 19 -3.63 -4.47 -3.98
N ALA A 20 -3.48 -5.78 -4.18
CA ALA A 20 -2.35 -6.36 -4.90
C ALA A 20 -2.33 -5.94 -6.39
N TRP A 21 -3.50 -5.95 -7.04
CA TRP A 21 -3.64 -5.45 -8.40
C TRP A 21 -3.44 -3.93 -8.49
N MET A 22 -3.91 -3.16 -7.51
CA MET A 22 -3.65 -1.73 -7.43
C MET A 22 -2.16 -1.43 -7.31
N ALA A 23 -1.43 -2.15 -6.44
CA ALA A 23 0.02 -2.00 -6.32
C ALA A 23 0.75 -2.29 -7.64
N SER A 24 0.29 -3.28 -8.42
CA SER A 24 0.82 -3.60 -9.75
C SER A 24 0.58 -2.46 -10.75
N VAL A 25 -0.62 -1.86 -10.75
CA VAL A 25 -0.94 -0.69 -11.57
C VAL A 25 -0.06 0.50 -11.20
N LEU A 26 0.05 0.82 -9.91
CA LEU A 26 0.86 1.94 -9.42
C LEU A 26 2.34 1.75 -9.72
N THR A 27 2.87 0.53 -9.57
CA THR A 27 4.25 0.21 -9.96
C THR A 27 4.47 0.33 -11.48
N SER A 28 3.48 -0.03 -12.30
CA SER A 28 3.57 0.20 -13.75
C SER A 28 3.73 1.68 -14.08
N PHE A 29 3.09 2.54 -13.30
CA PHE A 29 3.22 3.98 -13.44
C PHE A 29 4.60 4.48 -12.97
N GLN A 30 5.08 4.02 -11.81
CA GLN A 30 6.48 4.26 -11.37
C GLN A 30 7.48 3.91 -12.46
N ARG A 31 7.23 2.83 -13.19
CA ARG A 31 8.09 2.38 -14.29
C ARG A 31 8.18 3.37 -15.43
N ARG A 32 7.04 3.86 -15.92
CA ARG A 32 6.98 4.85 -17.01
C ARG A 32 7.59 6.20 -16.62
N HIS A 33 7.59 6.51 -15.32
CA HIS A 33 8.09 7.77 -14.78
C HIS A 33 9.49 7.66 -14.15
N ASN A 34 10.22 6.58 -14.41
CA ASN A 34 11.60 6.40 -13.94
C ASN A 34 11.75 6.51 -12.41
N VAL A 35 10.75 6.07 -11.65
CA VAL A 35 10.86 5.90 -10.19
C VAL A 35 11.41 4.50 -9.92
N PHE A 36 12.59 4.45 -9.31
CA PHE A 36 13.33 3.22 -9.00
C PHE A 36 13.68 3.19 -7.52
N GLY A 37 13.80 2.00 -6.96
CA GLY A 37 14.19 1.83 -5.56
C GLY A 37 13.77 0.47 -5.03
N ALA A 38 14.04 0.25 -3.75
CA ALA A 38 13.63 -0.96 -3.08
C ALA A 38 12.10 -1.10 -2.97
N VAL A 39 11.65 -2.33 -2.76
CA VAL A 39 10.29 -2.65 -2.34
C VAL A 39 10.35 -3.19 -0.92
N ALA A 40 9.53 -2.63 -0.04
CA ALA A 40 9.55 -2.98 1.37
C ALA A 40 8.16 -3.10 1.98
N GLU A 41 8.04 -3.93 3.02
CA GLU A 41 6.87 -3.99 3.88
C GLU A 41 7.26 -4.13 5.35
N ILE A 42 6.59 -3.36 6.20
CA ILE A 42 6.50 -3.56 7.65
C ILE A 42 5.19 -4.30 7.91
N GLY A 43 5.23 -5.41 8.65
CA GLY A 43 4.05 -6.25 8.94
C GLY A 43 3.77 -7.29 7.86
N VAL A 44 4.75 -8.12 7.48
CA VAL A 44 4.55 -9.07 6.37
C VAL A 44 3.65 -10.26 6.70
N HIS A 45 3.47 -10.61 7.97
CA HIS A 45 2.69 -11.75 8.46
C HIS A 45 3.09 -13.09 7.78
N HIS A 46 2.26 -13.59 6.85
CA HIS A 46 2.53 -14.77 6.03
C HIS A 46 2.99 -14.44 4.60
N GLY A 47 3.07 -13.16 4.24
CA GLY A 47 3.68 -12.64 3.03
C GLY A 47 2.75 -12.36 1.86
N PHE A 48 1.42 -12.38 2.02
CA PHE A 48 0.51 -12.20 0.88
C PHE A 48 0.73 -10.86 0.15
N TYR A 49 0.68 -9.74 0.89
CA TYR A 49 0.84 -8.43 0.28
C TYR A 49 2.30 -8.16 -0.09
N PHE A 50 3.26 -8.52 0.79
CA PHE A 50 4.68 -8.50 0.47
C PHE A 50 5.02 -9.17 -0.86
N LEU A 51 4.58 -10.42 -1.05
CA LEU A 51 4.81 -11.16 -2.29
C LEU A 51 4.20 -10.44 -3.48
N SER A 52 3.00 -9.87 -3.29
CA SER A 52 2.31 -9.15 -4.34
C SER A 52 3.10 -7.93 -4.82
N ILE A 53 3.68 -7.17 -3.91
CA ILE A 53 4.51 -6.00 -4.25
C ILE A 53 5.92 -6.41 -4.70
N ALA A 54 6.51 -7.45 -4.11
CA ALA A 54 7.84 -7.96 -4.45
C ALA A 54 7.89 -8.50 -5.88
N LEU A 55 6.82 -9.13 -6.37
CA LEU A 55 6.71 -9.57 -7.77
C LEU A 55 6.75 -8.41 -8.77
N THR A 56 6.55 -7.16 -8.32
CA THR A 56 6.65 -5.97 -9.17
C THR A 56 8.06 -5.39 -9.22
N ALA A 57 9.00 -5.89 -8.40
CA ALA A 57 10.38 -5.44 -8.35
C ALA A 57 11.14 -5.69 -9.64
N ARG A 58 12.03 -4.77 -9.99
CA ARG A 58 12.99 -4.93 -11.08
C ARG A 58 14.15 -5.80 -10.64
N VAL A 59 14.85 -6.38 -11.62
CA VAL A 59 16.14 -7.01 -11.37
C VAL A 59 17.08 -6.00 -10.70
N GLY A 60 17.60 -6.36 -9.53
CA GLY A 60 18.50 -5.53 -8.73
C GLY A 60 17.83 -4.57 -7.76
N GLU A 61 16.50 -4.41 -7.78
CA GLU A 61 15.80 -3.68 -6.72
C GLU A 61 15.76 -4.52 -5.44
N PRO A 62 16.25 -4.00 -4.29
CA PRO A 62 16.21 -4.73 -3.04
C PRO A 62 14.79 -5.02 -2.56
N LEU A 63 14.61 -6.18 -1.92
CA LEU A 63 13.36 -6.59 -1.29
C LEU A 63 13.58 -6.69 0.23
N LEU A 64 12.76 -5.98 1.00
CA LEU A 64 12.91 -5.90 2.46
C LEU A 64 11.59 -6.18 3.19
N ALA A 65 11.61 -7.19 4.04
CA ALA A 65 10.48 -7.60 4.85
C ALA A 65 10.79 -7.39 6.33
N LEU A 66 9.90 -6.74 7.07
CA LEU A 66 10.00 -6.56 8.52
C LEU A 66 8.73 -7.09 9.19
N ASP A 67 8.87 -7.90 10.24
CA ASP A 67 7.75 -8.41 11.05
C ASP A 67 8.22 -8.79 12.46
N LEU A 68 7.28 -8.91 13.40
CA LEU A 68 7.56 -9.43 14.74
C LEU A 68 7.91 -10.92 14.71
N PHE A 69 7.26 -11.72 13.86
CA PHE A 69 7.35 -13.18 13.84
C PHE A 69 7.31 -13.80 15.24
N ALA A 70 8.44 -14.29 15.77
CA ALA A 70 8.48 -14.92 17.09
C ALA A 70 8.37 -13.92 18.26
N ASP A 71 8.58 -12.62 18.02
CA ASP A 71 8.55 -11.57 19.05
C ASP A 71 7.12 -11.10 19.40
N GLN A 72 6.16 -12.02 19.48
CA GLN A 72 4.74 -11.74 19.74
C GLN A 72 4.47 -11.05 21.09
N HIS A 73 5.41 -11.06 22.02
CA HIS A 73 5.33 -10.25 23.25
C HIS A 73 5.35 -8.73 22.97
N LYS A 74 5.77 -8.31 21.77
CA LYS A 74 5.73 -6.92 21.28
C LYS A 74 4.50 -6.60 20.44
N ASN A 75 3.62 -7.59 20.21
CA ASN A 75 2.34 -7.41 19.52
C ASN A 75 1.32 -6.76 20.48
N VAL A 76 1.49 -5.45 20.70
CA VAL A 76 0.76 -4.71 21.75
C VAL A 76 -0.74 -4.57 21.51
N ASP A 77 -1.19 -4.67 20.26
CA ASP A 77 -2.60 -4.60 19.88
C ASP A 77 -3.23 -5.99 19.65
N GLY A 78 -2.42 -7.05 19.71
CA GLY A 78 -2.86 -8.43 19.54
C GLY A 78 -3.33 -8.75 18.12
N SER A 79 -2.91 -7.99 17.12
CA SER A 79 -3.28 -8.18 15.72
C SER A 79 -2.40 -9.22 15.03
N GLY A 80 -3.03 -10.11 14.25
CA GLY A 80 -2.32 -11.16 13.51
C GLY A 80 -1.47 -12.09 14.39
N ASN A 81 -0.73 -12.99 13.75
CA ASN A 81 0.31 -13.81 14.39
C ASN A 81 1.27 -14.36 13.32
N GLY A 82 2.15 -13.48 12.82
CA GLY A 82 3.01 -13.79 11.70
C GLY A 82 3.93 -14.97 11.95
N ASP A 83 4.12 -15.82 10.94
CA ASP A 83 4.99 -17.00 11.02
C ASP A 83 6.08 -16.94 9.95
N GLN A 84 7.33 -16.88 10.38
CA GLN A 84 8.48 -16.74 9.50
C GLN A 84 8.70 -17.98 8.61
N GLY A 85 8.33 -19.17 9.10
CA GLY A 85 8.41 -20.42 8.35
C GLY A 85 7.41 -20.45 7.20
N ILE A 86 6.15 -20.08 7.48
CA ILE A 86 5.10 -19.92 6.46
C ILE A 86 5.49 -18.84 5.46
N PHE A 87 5.97 -17.69 5.93
CA PHE A 87 6.47 -16.61 5.08
C PHE A 87 7.54 -17.12 4.11
N ARG A 88 8.60 -17.77 4.61
CA ARG A 88 9.68 -18.33 3.77
C ARG A 88 9.21 -19.42 2.82
N SER A 89 8.30 -20.29 3.25
CA SER A 89 7.69 -21.32 2.39
C SER A 89 6.95 -20.68 1.23
N ASN A 90 6.17 -19.63 1.50
CA ASN A 90 5.47 -18.85 0.48
C ASN A 90 6.45 -18.16 -0.47
N LEU A 91 7.54 -17.56 0.03
CA LEU A 91 8.59 -16.98 -0.84
C LEU A 91 9.19 -18.01 -1.80
N GLN A 92 9.52 -19.19 -1.30
CA GLN A 92 10.07 -20.28 -2.12
C GLN A 92 9.06 -20.74 -3.18
N LEU A 93 7.78 -20.88 -2.81
CA LEU A 93 6.72 -21.27 -3.72
C LEU A 93 6.49 -20.23 -4.83
N ALA A 94 6.66 -18.94 -4.52
CA ALA A 94 6.64 -17.85 -5.49
C ALA A 94 7.89 -17.78 -6.39
N GLY A 95 8.90 -18.61 -6.14
CA GLY A 95 10.13 -18.67 -6.94
C GLY A 95 11.21 -17.68 -6.53
N PHE A 96 11.08 -17.02 -5.36
CA PHE A 96 12.17 -16.19 -4.83
C PHE A 96 13.25 -17.08 -4.21
N PRO A 97 14.54 -16.87 -4.53
CA PRO A 97 15.62 -17.53 -3.82
C PRO A 97 15.70 -16.97 -2.39
N ALA A 98 16.18 -17.79 -1.46
CA ALA A 98 16.14 -17.48 -0.02
C ALA A 98 16.89 -16.18 0.33
N GLU A 99 17.91 -15.84 -0.45
CA GLU A 99 18.77 -14.67 -0.31
C GLU A 99 18.26 -13.40 -1.01
N ALA A 100 17.23 -13.49 -1.86
CA ALA A 100 16.72 -12.32 -2.60
C ALA A 100 16.01 -11.31 -1.69
N ILE A 101 15.56 -11.75 -0.51
CA ILE A 101 14.76 -10.94 0.40
C ILE A 101 15.52 -10.80 1.71
N LYS A 102 15.79 -9.55 2.07
CA LYS A 102 16.32 -9.22 3.38
C LYS A 102 15.15 -9.24 4.38
N THR A 103 15.13 -10.20 5.28
CA THR A 103 14.14 -10.26 6.36
C THR A 103 14.73 -9.72 7.66
N LEU A 104 14.04 -8.76 8.27
CA LEU A 104 14.30 -8.25 9.61
C LEU A 104 13.20 -8.74 10.55
N GLN A 105 13.59 -9.15 11.75
CA GLN A 105 12.65 -9.51 12.80
C GLN A 105 12.70 -8.46 13.91
N GLY A 106 11.55 -7.93 14.29
CA GLY A 106 11.41 -6.96 15.38
C GLY A 106 10.29 -5.96 15.12
N ALA A 107 9.98 -5.14 16.13
CA ALA A 107 9.01 -4.07 16.02
C ALA A 107 9.59 -2.93 15.16
N SER A 108 8.78 -2.31 14.31
CA SER A 108 9.20 -1.15 13.51
C SER A 108 9.66 0.02 14.38
N THR A 109 9.15 0.14 15.61
CA THR A 109 9.58 1.13 16.61
C THR A 109 10.97 0.88 17.18
N ASP A 110 11.49 -0.35 17.08
CA ASP A 110 12.80 -0.73 17.59
C ASP A 110 13.87 -0.71 16.49
N VAL A 111 13.48 -0.65 15.22
CA VAL A 111 14.40 -0.65 14.08
C VAL A 111 14.76 0.78 13.72
N SER A 112 16.04 1.12 13.90
CA SER A 112 16.52 2.43 13.49
C SER A 112 16.47 2.59 11.97
N ALA A 113 16.24 3.82 11.50
CA ALA A 113 16.30 4.14 10.08
C ALA A 113 17.63 3.71 9.45
N ASP A 114 18.75 3.87 10.18
CA ASP A 114 20.07 3.43 9.73
C ASP A 114 20.15 1.92 9.52
N THR A 115 19.56 1.12 10.42
CA THR A 115 19.55 -0.35 10.30
C THR A 115 18.79 -0.79 9.07
N PHE A 116 17.63 -0.18 8.84
CA PHE A 116 16.79 -0.50 7.69
C PHE A 116 17.41 -0.01 6.37
N CYS A 117 17.91 1.23 6.32
CA CYS A 117 18.60 1.77 5.14
C CYS A 117 19.88 0.99 4.83
N SER A 118 20.64 0.57 5.84
CA SER A 118 21.81 -0.30 5.65
C SER A 118 21.42 -1.66 5.06
N ALA A 119 20.24 -2.17 5.41
CA ALA A 119 19.69 -3.40 4.84
C ALA A 119 19.26 -3.25 3.36
N LEU A 120 18.95 -2.04 2.89
CA LEU A 120 18.65 -1.73 1.49
C LEU A 120 19.91 -1.63 0.61
N GLY A 121 21.06 -1.34 1.22
CA GLY A 121 22.32 -1.05 0.54
C GLY A 121 22.57 0.47 0.40
N PRO A 122 23.84 0.90 0.27
CA PRO A 122 24.19 2.32 0.27
C PRO A 122 23.48 3.08 -0.85
N SER A 123 22.85 4.22 -0.52
CA SER A 123 22.19 5.14 -1.46
C SER A 123 20.92 4.62 -2.14
N MET A 124 20.33 3.53 -1.67
CA MET A 124 19.05 3.02 -2.20
C MET A 124 17.88 3.43 -1.30
N GLY A 125 16.97 4.25 -1.83
CA GLY A 125 15.69 4.53 -1.18
C GLY A 125 14.61 3.52 -1.59
N ILE A 126 13.44 3.62 -0.97
CA ILE A 126 12.29 2.74 -1.22
C ILE A 126 11.36 3.40 -2.22
N ARG A 127 11.00 2.70 -3.30
CA ARG A 127 9.97 3.17 -4.24
C ARG A 127 8.58 2.70 -3.85
N PHE A 128 8.43 1.54 -3.23
CA PHE A 128 7.12 1.04 -2.81
C PHE A 128 7.22 0.50 -1.40
N PHE A 129 6.57 1.16 -0.45
CA PHE A 129 6.65 0.85 0.96
C PHE A 129 5.25 0.56 1.53
N SER A 130 4.94 -0.68 1.86
CA SER A 130 3.75 -1.02 2.64
C SER A 130 4.03 -0.84 4.13
N ILE A 131 3.15 -0.15 4.86
CA ILE A 131 3.22 -0.04 6.32
C ILE A 131 1.97 -0.69 6.94
N ASP A 132 2.22 -1.72 7.75
CA ASP A 132 1.22 -2.53 8.45
C ASP A 132 1.80 -3.07 9.78
N GLY A 133 2.60 -2.23 10.48
CA GLY A 133 3.34 -2.65 11.69
C GLY A 133 2.50 -2.81 12.95
N GLY A 134 1.25 -2.34 12.91
CA GLY A 134 0.32 -2.32 14.02
C GLY A 134 -0.68 -1.16 13.90
N HIS A 135 -1.66 -1.16 14.78
CA HIS A 135 -2.92 -0.42 14.64
C HIS A 135 -3.09 0.69 15.68
N THR A 136 -2.05 0.93 16.49
CA THR A 136 -2.02 2.05 17.44
C THR A 136 -1.58 3.32 16.72
N LYS A 137 -2.06 4.47 17.22
CA LYS A 137 -1.67 5.79 16.73
C LYS A 137 -0.16 5.96 16.69
N GLU A 138 0.52 5.53 17.75
CA GLU A 138 1.96 5.67 17.95
C GLU A 138 2.76 4.85 16.93
N ILE A 139 2.36 3.61 16.68
CA ILE A 139 3.02 2.74 15.70
C ILE A 139 2.85 3.31 14.28
N VAL A 140 1.63 3.66 13.89
CA VAL A 140 1.37 4.21 12.55
C VAL A 140 2.10 5.54 12.33
N MET A 141 2.16 6.39 13.35
CA MET A 141 2.96 7.61 13.29
C MET A 141 4.46 7.32 13.11
N ASN A 142 5.01 6.37 13.87
CA ASN A 142 6.40 5.94 13.73
C ASN A 142 6.68 5.45 12.32
N ASP A 143 5.82 4.58 11.80
CA ASP A 143 5.98 3.97 10.48
C ASP A 143 5.89 5.01 9.35
N LEU A 144 5.03 6.02 9.47
CA LEU A 144 4.95 7.13 8.51
C LEU A 144 6.19 8.03 8.55
N VAL A 145 6.68 8.39 9.74
CA VAL A 145 7.93 9.13 9.88
C VAL A 145 9.06 8.33 9.24
N PHE A 146 9.13 7.05 9.54
CA PHE A 146 10.16 6.20 9.00
C PHE A 146 10.06 6.06 7.47
N ALA A 147 8.86 5.84 6.95
CA ALA A 147 8.58 5.77 5.52
C ALA A 147 8.97 7.07 4.81
N GLU A 148 8.66 8.25 5.35
CA GLU A 148 9.05 9.54 4.77
C GLU A 148 10.57 9.67 4.58
N HIS A 149 11.34 9.22 5.56
CA HIS A 149 12.80 9.29 5.51
C HIS A 149 13.40 8.31 4.48
N ALA A 150 12.81 7.12 4.35
CA ALA A 150 13.36 6.06 3.50
C ALA A 150 12.88 6.12 2.04
N LEU A 151 11.79 6.84 1.74
CA LEU A 151 11.18 6.88 0.41
C LEU A 151 12.11 7.56 -0.62
N VAL A 152 12.11 7.11 -1.87
CA VAL A 152 12.65 7.93 -2.99
C VAL A 152 11.67 9.04 -3.37
N GLU A 153 12.16 10.04 -4.09
CA GLU A 153 11.26 11.00 -4.74
C GLU A 153 10.33 10.26 -5.72
N GLY A 154 9.02 10.49 -5.61
CA GLY A 154 8.01 9.77 -6.38
C GLY A 154 7.71 8.35 -5.90
N GLY A 155 8.32 7.91 -4.80
CA GLY A 155 7.94 6.65 -4.15
C GLY A 155 6.51 6.67 -3.60
N ILE A 156 5.99 5.49 -3.28
CA ILE A 156 4.65 5.28 -2.77
C ILE A 156 4.73 4.60 -1.41
N VAL A 157 3.97 5.10 -0.44
CA VAL A 157 3.64 4.43 0.81
C VAL A 157 2.21 3.93 0.71
N ALA A 158 1.97 2.67 1.04
CA ALA A 158 0.64 2.09 1.20
C ALA A 158 0.40 1.84 2.70
N ALA A 159 -0.37 2.70 3.35
CA ALA A 159 -0.75 2.53 4.75
C ALA A 159 -1.97 1.62 4.85
N ASP A 160 -1.81 0.45 5.47
CA ASP A 160 -2.88 -0.52 5.62
C ASP A 160 -3.92 -0.09 6.67
N ASP A 161 -5.10 -0.72 6.58
CA ASP A 161 -6.19 -0.59 7.55
C ASP A 161 -6.72 0.83 7.79
N TYR A 162 -6.47 1.75 6.86
CA TYR A 162 -6.88 3.15 7.00
C TYR A 162 -8.39 3.31 7.16
N SER A 163 -9.21 2.49 6.51
CA SER A 163 -10.67 2.56 6.67
C SER A 163 -11.25 1.47 7.58
N ASN A 164 -10.40 0.73 8.27
CA ASN A 164 -10.81 -0.39 9.10
C ASN A 164 -11.37 0.12 10.44
N LEU A 165 -12.69 -0.01 10.61
CA LEU A 165 -13.37 0.48 11.81
C LEU A 165 -13.01 -0.30 13.08
N TYR A 166 -12.41 -1.49 12.98
CA TYR A 166 -11.87 -2.20 14.13
C TYR A 166 -10.56 -1.58 14.65
N TRP A 167 -9.86 -0.82 13.79
CA TRP A 167 -8.53 -0.26 14.05
C TRP A 167 -8.52 1.27 13.91
N PRO A 168 -9.32 2.00 14.70
CA PRO A 168 -9.43 3.46 14.57
C PRO A 168 -8.11 4.21 14.86
N GLY A 169 -7.16 3.57 15.55
CA GLY A 169 -5.83 4.12 15.80
C GLY A 169 -5.04 4.40 14.52
N VAL A 170 -5.34 3.71 13.42
CA VAL A 170 -4.70 3.96 12.11
C VAL A 170 -5.09 5.33 11.55
N VAL A 171 -6.39 5.64 11.49
CA VAL A 171 -6.88 6.96 11.05
C VAL A 171 -6.32 8.06 11.94
N ASP A 172 -6.34 7.86 13.26
CA ASP A 172 -5.81 8.83 14.23
C ASP A 172 -4.30 9.03 14.05
N GLY A 173 -3.54 7.96 13.82
CA GLY A 173 -2.10 7.99 13.58
C GLY A 173 -1.74 8.77 12.31
N VAL A 174 -2.40 8.48 11.19
CA VAL A 174 -2.22 9.22 9.93
C VAL A 174 -2.60 10.69 10.11
N GLY A 175 -3.74 10.99 10.73
CA GLY A 175 -4.20 12.35 10.98
C GLY A 175 -3.19 13.14 11.81
N ALA A 176 -2.74 12.57 12.94
CA ALA A 176 -1.78 13.18 13.83
C ALA A 176 -0.40 13.39 13.17
N TYR A 177 0.03 12.47 12.31
CA TYR A 177 1.26 12.64 11.53
C TYR A 177 1.18 13.89 10.64
N PHE A 178 0.12 14.04 9.85
CA PHE A 178 -0.01 15.17 8.94
C PHE A 178 -0.26 16.49 9.66
N GLU A 179 -0.97 16.48 10.79
CA GLU A 179 -1.16 17.67 11.62
C GLU A 179 0.19 18.15 12.19
N ARG A 180 0.96 17.25 12.81
CA ARG A 180 2.23 17.60 13.45
C ARG A 180 3.32 18.01 12.46
N ASN A 181 3.29 17.45 11.25
CA ASN A 181 4.32 17.68 10.24
C ASN A 181 3.84 18.56 9.07
N ALA A 182 2.70 19.26 9.18
CA ALA A 182 2.08 19.98 8.07
C ALA A 182 3.05 20.89 7.29
N ALA A 183 3.96 21.56 8.00
CA ALA A 183 4.93 22.49 7.43
C ALA A 183 6.19 21.83 6.84
N THR A 184 6.55 20.63 7.30
CA THR A 184 7.85 20.00 7.02
C THR A 184 7.75 18.73 6.19
N THR A 185 6.62 18.02 6.28
CA THR A 185 6.45 16.76 5.57
C THR A 185 6.52 16.98 4.07
N ARG A 186 7.18 16.07 3.37
CA ARG A 186 7.14 15.94 1.92
C ARG A 186 6.11 14.92 1.45
N LEU A 187 5.35 14.28 2.35
CA LEU A 187 4.31 13.32 1.97
C LEU A 187 2.99 14.00 1.58
N ALA A 188 2.24 13.36 0.69
CA ALA A 188 0.93 13.77 0.21
C ALA A 188 0.07 12.53 -0.14
N PRO A 189 -1.04 12.29 0.57
CA PRO A 189 -2.00 11.24 0.22
C PRO A 189 -2.65 11.51 -1.14
N PHE A 190 -2.85 10.49 -1.95
CA PHE A 190 -3.44 10.65 -3.29
C PHE A 190 -4.55 9.64 -3.63
N LEU A 191 -4.63 8.49 -2.97
CA LEU A 191 -5.67 7.48 -3.24
C LEU A 191 -6.06 6.74 -1.97
N LEU A 192 -7.37 6.59 -1.73
CA LEU A 192 -7.94 5.63 -0.77
C LEU A 192 -8.64 4.51 -1.54
N HIS A 193 -8.16 3.28 -1.39
CA HIS A 193 -8.70 2.12 -2.10
C HIS A 193 -8.44 0.79 -1.37
N ASN A 194 -9.51 0.00 -1.21
CA ASN A 194 -9.51 -1.32 -0.60
C ASN A 194 -8.75 -1.32 0.74
N ASN A 195 -9.20 -0.45 1.63
CA ASN A 195 -8.70 -0.26 2.99
C ASN A 195 -7.29 0.30 3.13
N LYS A 196 -6.66 0.70 2.01
CA LYS A 196 -5.31 1.26 2.01
C LYS A 196 -5.33 2.73 1.60
N LEU A 197 -4.63 3.56 2.37
CA LEU A 197 -4.30 4.93 1.97
C LEU A 197 -2.94 4.94 1.28
N TYR A 198 -2.94 5.29 0.00
CA TYR A 198 -1.74 5.47 -0.79
C TYR A 198 -1.27 6.92 -0.72
N ILE A 199 0.01 7.08 -0.43
CA ILE A 199 0.69 8.34 -0.15
C ILE A 199 1.94 8.39 -1.02
N THR A 200 2.28 9.56 -1.54
CA THR A 200 3.51 9.77 -2.31
C THR A 200 4.21 11.05 -1.86
N THR A 201 5.30 11.44 -2.52
CA THR A 201 5.94 12.74 -2.28
C THR A 201 5.10 13.86 -2.89
N LYS A 202 5.07 15.04 -2.27
CA LYS A 202 4.36 16.24 -2.73
C LYS A 202 4.70 16.58 -4.19
N SER A 203 5.94 16.36 -4.61
CA SER A 203 6.43 16.57 -5.98
C SER A 203 5.77 15.69 -7.05
N HIS A 204 5.21 14.53 -6.67
CA HIS A 204 4.59 13.56 -7.57
C HIS A 204 3.10 13.37 -7.29
N HIS A 205 2.54 14.12 -6.34
CA HIS A 205 1.13 14.02 -5.95
C HIS A 205 0.18 14.18 -7.14
N ASP A 206 0.29 15.29 -7.88
CA ASP A 206 -0.61 15.59 -8.99
C ASP A 206 -0.50 14.55 -10.10
N LEU A 207 0.72 14.08 -10.35
CA LEU A 207 1.02 13.04 -11.31
C LEU A 207 0.29 11.72 -10.98
N TYR A 208 0.37 11.24 -9.74
CA TYR A 208 -0.34 10.03 -9.32
C TYR A 208 -1.85 10.21 -9.25
N LEU A 209 -2.31 11.37 -8.77
CA LEU A 209 -3.72 11.68 -8.64
C LEU A 209 -4.41 11.73 -10.01
N GLU A 210 -3.79 12.38 -10.99
CA GLU A 210 -4.27 12.42 -12.38
C GLU A 210 -4.26 11.02 -13.00
N ALA A 211 -3.19 10.24 -12.80
CA ALA A 211 -3.10 8.87 -13.28
C ALA A 211 -4.26 8.03 -12.75
N VAL A 212 -4.52 8.08 -11.44
CA VAL A 212 -5.65 7.41 -10.80
C VAL A 212 -6.97 7.83 -11.42
N HIS A 213 -7.24 9.12 -11.62
CA HIS A 213 -8.50 9.57 -12.21
C HIS A 213 -8.69 9.15 -13.68
N SER A 214 -7.60 9.08 -14.44
CA SER A 214 -7.64 8.75 -15.87
C SER A 214 -7.85 7.25 -16.14
N MET A 215 -7.69 6.39 -15.13
CA MET A 215 -7.72 4.95 -15.28
C MET A 215 -9.12 4.38 -15.54
N SER A 216 -9.24 3.55 -16.57
CA SER A 216 -10.50 2.96 -17.06
C SER A 216 -11.02 1.74 -16.28
N PHE A 217 -10.29 1.31 -15.24
CA PHE A 217 -10.69 0.18 -14.38
C PHE A 217 -11.58 0.58 -13.20
N TRP A 218 -11.78 1.88 -12.97
CA TRP A 218 -12.81 2.34 -12.06
C TRP A 218 -14.17 2.10 -12.69
N ASN A 219 -14.97 1.21 -12.09
CA ASN A 219 -16.35 1.06 -12.49
C ASN A 219 -17.17 2.25 -11.96
N ALA A 220 -18.14 2.73 -12.75
CA ALA A 220 -19.13 3.70 -12.29
C ALA A 220 -20.09 3.11 -11.23
N ALA A 221 -20.10 1.79 -11.05
CA ALA A 221 -20.87 1.09 -10.03
C ALA A 221 -20.18 1.14 -8.65
N CYS A 222 -20.96 1.51 -7.63
CA CYS A 222 -20.54 1.44 -6.24
C CYS A 222 -20.80 0.07 -5.60
N ILE A 223 -19.99 -0.26 -4.59
CA ILE A 223 -20.23 -1.38 -3.69
C ILE A 223 -21.32 -0.95 -2.71
N HIS A 224 -22.54 -1.48 -2.85
CA HIS A 224 -23.64 -1.26 -1.93
C HIS A 224 -24.08 -2.59 -1.32
N THR A 225 -24.31 -2.60 -0.01
CA THR A 225 -25.14 -3.60 0.67
C THR A 225 -26.48 -2.94 0.99
N ASP A 226 -27.52 -3.27 0.23
CA ASP A 226 -28.90 -2.91 0.58
C ASP A 226 -29.37 -3.89 1.65
N THR A 227 -29.55 -3.42 2.89
CA THR A 227 -29.90 -4.26 4.03
C THR A 227 -31.37 -4.21 4.43
N GLU A 228 -32.21 -3.38 3.79
CA GLU A 228 -33.58 -3.16 4.31
C GLU A 228 -34.71 -3.06 3.26
N THR A 229 -34.46 -2.64 2.01
CA THR A 229 -35.59 -2.25 1.12
C THR A 229 -35.73 -3.03 -0.18
N GLY A 230 -34.69 -3.73 -0.63
CA GLY A 230 -34.73 -4.44 -1.92
C GLY A 230 -34.84 -3.52 -3.14
N GLU A 231 -34.46 -2.24 -3.01
CA GLU A 231 -34.47 -1.24 -4.08
C GLU A 231 -33.10 -0.57 -4.21
N HIS A 232 -32.52 -0.68 -5.40
CA HIS A 232 -31.22 -0.10 -5.73
C HIS A 232 -31.30 1.42 -5.94
N ARG A 233 -30.58 2.21 -5.13
CA ARG A 233 -30.16 3.58 -5.50
C ARG A 233 -28.65 3.62 -5.69
N GLN A 234 -28.23 3.72 -6.95
CA GLN A 234 -26.86 4.10 -7.32
C GLN A 234 -26.61 5.53 -6.85
N SER A 235 -25.82 5.71 -5.79
CA SER A 235 -25.16 6.99 -5.57
C SER A 235 -23.73 6.71 -5.13
N CYS A 236 -22.85 6.62 -6.11
CA CYS A 236 -21.48 6.99 -5.85
C CYS A 236 -21.49 8.49 -5.62
N TYR A 237 -21.10 8.95 -4.42
CA TYR A 237 -20.67 10.33 -4.29
C TYR A 237 -19.44 10.47 -5.19
N GLU A 238 -19.64 10.97 -6.41
CA GLU A 238 -18.57 11.39 -7.29
C GLU A 238 -17.81 12.51 -6.58
N GLY A 239 -16.78 12.13 -5.82
CA GLY A 239 -15.76 13.06 -5.33
C GLY A 239 -14.91 13.65 -6.46
N ALA A 240 -15.19 13.27 -7.72
CA ALA A 240 -14.56 13.76 -8.93
C ALA A 240 -15.58 13.68 -10.08
N GLY A 241 -16.61 14.52 -10.05
CA GLY A 241 -17.28 14.94 -11.29
C GLY A 241 -16.52 16.14 -11.88
N PRO A 242 -16.53 16.35 -13.21
CA PRO A 242 -16.00 17.58 -13.78
C PRO A 242 -16.75 18.75 -13.14
N GLY A 243 -16.04 19.66 -12.49
CA GLY A 243 -16.62 20.95 -12.14
C GLY A 243 -17.14 21.64 -13.41
N GLU A 244 -17.95 22.69 -13.26
CA GLU A 244 -18.46 23.50 -14.38
C GLU A 244 -17.35 24.03 -15.33
N THR A 245 -16.09 23.90 -14.93
CA THR A 245 -14.87 24.27 -15.67
C THR A 245 -14.04 23.11 -16.24
N GLY A 246 -14.48 21.84 -16.11
CA GLY A 246 -13.75 20.68 -16.63
C GLY A 246 -12.59 20.16 -15.77
N GLN A 247 -12.38 20.71 -14.57
CA GLN A 247 -11.42 20.17 -13.59
C GLN A 247 -12.09 19.17 -12.63
N ALA A 248 -11.42 18.05 -12.35
CA ALA A 248 -11.88 17.08 -11.34
C ALA A 248 -11.87 17.74 -9.95
N ASN A 249 -13.05 17.99 -9.40
CA ASN A 249 -13.20 18.64 -8.10
C ASN A 249 -12.99 17.65 -6.95
N ASN A 250 -11.73 17.34 -6.61
CA ASN A 250 -11.41 16.49 -5.47
C ASN A 250 -11.78 17.15 -4.14
N ARG A 251 -13.01 16.88 -3.69
CA ARG A 251 -13.55 17.43 -2.43
C ARG A 251 -12.90 16.84 -1.18
N PHE A 252 -12.35 15.63 -1.28
CA PHE A 252 -11.73 14.95 -0.15
C PHE A 252 -10.25 15.31 -0.02
N ARG A 253 -9.85 15.68 1.20
CA ARG A 253 -8.47 16.04 1.51
C ARG A 253 -8.00 15.37 2.78
N ILE A 254 -6.77 14.87 2.78
CA ILE A 254 -6.07 14.31 3.94
C ILE A 254 -4.71 14.99 4.02
N GLY A 255 -4.34 15.51 5.18
CA GLY A 255 -3.09 16.27 5.35
C GLY A 255 -2.98 17.49 4.43
N GLY A 256 -4.12 18.05 4.02
CA GLY A 256 -4.17 19.16 3.07
C GLY A 256 -3.95 18.78 1.60
N ALA A 257 -3.66 17.51 1.26
CA ALA A 257 -3.56 17.03 -0.13
C ALA A 257 -4.90 16.50 -0.64
N ALA A 258 -5.13 16.51 -1.95
CA ALA A 258 -6.37 16.04 -2.56
C ALA A 258 -6.33 14.52 -2.76
N VAL A 259 -7.38 13.80 -2.39
CA VAL A 259 -7.36 12.33 -2.39
C VAL A 259 -8.45 11.79 -3.31
N GLY A 260 -8.06 10.93 -4.25
CA GLY A 260 -8.99 10.12 -5.02
C GLY A 260 -9.62 9.06 -4.12
N ILE A 261 -10.95 9.02 -4.05
CA ILE A 261 -11.67 8.02 -3.24
C ILE A 261 -12.23 6.93 -4.16
N ALA A 262 -11.69 5.73 -4.02
CA ALA A 262 -12.14 4.55 -4.74
C ALA A 262 -12.51 3.36 -3.85
N GLU A 263 -12.41 3.51 -2.53
CA GLU A 263 -12.84 2.54 -1.51
C GLU A 263 -14.22 1.91 -1.79
N PHE A 264 -15.16 2.74 -2.25
CA PHE A 264 -16.55 2.34 -2.48
C PHE A 264 -16.86 1.97 -3.92
N ARG A 265 -15.87 1.94 -4.81
CA ARG A 265 -16.05 1.63 -6.24
C ARG A 265 -15.79 0.15 -6.49
N LYS A 266 -16.55 -0.44 -7.41
CA LYS A 266 -16.21 -1.78 -7.91
C LYS A 266 -14.90 -1.70 -8.71
N PHE A 267 -13.92 -2.48 -8.31
CA PHE A 267 -12.62 -2.59 -8.97
C PHE A 267 -12.65 -3.64 -10.08
N ASP A 268 -12.34 -3.25 -11.33
CA ASP A 268 -12.27 -4.16 -12.47
C ASP A 268 -10.90 -4.85 -12.53
N VAL A 269 -10.80 -5.98 -11.82
CA VAL A 269 -9.60 -6.81 -11.73
C VAL A 269 -9.10 -7.29 -13.10
N GLU A 270 -10.00 -7.60 -14.05
CA GLU A 270 -9.60 -8.08 -15.38
C GLU A 270 -8.97 -6.98 -16.22
N LYS A 271 -9.46 -5.75 -16.13
CA LYS A 271 -8.79 -4.59 -16.76
C LYS A 271 -7.46 -4.28 -16.09
N ALA A 272 -7.37 -4.35 -14.75
CA ALA A 272 -6.11 -4.16 -14.04
C ALA A 272 -5.05 -5.20 -14.46
N LYS A 273 -5.46 -6.47 -14.59
CA LYS A 273 -4.64 -7.55 -15.16
C LYS A 273 -4.15 -7.25 -16.57
N ALA A 274 -5.04 -6.78 -17.45
CA ALA A 274 -4.68 -6.46 -18.83
C ALA A 274 -3.63 -5.35 -18.89
N LEU A 275 -3.82 -4.27 -18.12
CA LEU A 275 -2.84 -3.17 -18.00
C LEU A 275 -1.49 -3.67 -17.47
N TRP A 276 -1.51 -4.53 -16.46
CA TRP A 276 -0.29 -5.13 -15.93
C TRP A 276 0.44 -5.99 -16.97
N LYS A 277 -0.29 -6.84 -17.71
CA LYS A 277 0.29 -7.68 -18.77
C LYS A 277 0.92 -6.87 -19.90
N GLU A 278 0.45 -5.65 -20.16
CA GLU A 278 1.06 -4.74 -21.14
C GLU A 278 2.36 -4.12 -20.61
N ALA A 279 2.39 -3.78 -19.30
CA ALA A 279 3.56 -3.21 -18.65
C ALA A 279 4.65 -4.26 -18.35
N TRP A 280 4.26 -5.51 -18.04
CA TRP A 280 5.15 -6.57 -17.57
C TRP A 280 6.32 -6.92 -18.50
N PRO A 281 6.18 -7.02 -19.84
CA PRO A 281 7.31 -7.31 -20.72
C PRO A 281 8.38 -6.21 -20.74
N GLN A 282 8.05 -5.01 -20.25
CA GLN A 282 8.97 -3.89 -20.11
C GLN A 282 9.69 -3.93 -18.74
N CYS A 283 9.47 -4.98 -17.94
CA CYS A 283 9.91 -5.05 -16.56
C CYS A 283 11.27 -5.66 -16.30
#